data_AF-A0A7S0T8B1-F1
#
_entry.id   AF-A0A7S0T8B1-F1
#
_cell.length_a   1.000
_cell.length_b   1.000
_cell.length_c   1.000
_cell.angle_alpha   90.00
_cell.angle_beta   90.00
_cell.angle_gamma   90.00
#
_symmetry.space_group_name_H-M   'P 1'
#
loop_
_entity.id
_entity.type
_entity.pdbx_description
1 polymer ?
#
loop_
_entity_poly.entity_id
_entity_poly.type
_entity_poly.pdbx_seq_one_letter_code
_entity_poly.pdbx_strand_id
1 'polypeptide(L)'
;QFYLEKHGGKRLSWQYANGNCQLKAAFPRGGKLLDVSVFQTCVLMQFNDDTRLTFAALFKRVGLEKVELKRTLLSLACGKPGTRVLVKEPKGASVGEEDVFSVNEEFVNKLTRIKINAIQMKETSDENRDTTEKVFQDRQFQIDAAVVRIMKTRKTCTHAQLIAELFQVLKFPHRPADLKQRIESLIERDYLRRDADNSQVYVYVA
;
A
#
# COMPACT_ATOMS: atom_id res chain seq x y z
N GLN A 1 16.56 -15.56 -11.78
CA GLN A 1 17.78 -15.83 -12.57
C GLN A 1 17.74 -15.08 -13.90
N PHE A 2 16.87 -15.44 -14.85
CA PHE A 2 16.74 -14.78 -16.18
C PHE A 2 16.80 -13.24 -16.18
N TYR A 3 15.99 -12.56 -15.35
CA TYR A 3 15.97 -11.09 -15.31
C TYR A 3 17.28 -10.47 -14.79
N LEU A 4 17.89 -11.08 -13.78
CA LEU A 4 19.11 -10.55 -13.14
C LEU A 4 20.35 -10.77 -14.01
N GLU A 5 20.39 -11.84 -14.80
CA GLU A 5 21.44 -12.09 -15.79
C GLU A 5 21.44 -11.04 -16.90
N LYS A 6 20.25 -10.59 -17.33
CA LYS A 6 20.11 -9.56 -18.38
C LYS A 6 20.25 -8.13 -17.86
N HIS A 7 19.97 -7.89 -16.57
CA HIS A 7 19.93 -6.56 -15.97
C HIS A 7 20.77 -6.50 -14.70
N GLY A 8 22.09 -6.37 -14.88
CA GLY A 8 23.05 -6.18 -13.79
C GLY A 8 22.76 -4.92 -12.95
N GLY A 9 23.05 -4.99 -11.65
CA GLY A 9 22.86 -3.88 -10.71
C GLY A 9 21.43 -3.66 -10.22
N LYS A 10 20.46 -4.48 -10.67
CA LYS A 10 19.07 -4.43 -10.18
C LYS A 10 18.79 -5.53 -9.15
N ARG A 11 17.82 -5.29 -8.27
CA ARG A 11 17.27 -6.27 -7.32
C ARG A 11 15.79 -6.47 -7.61
N LEU A 12 15.34 -7.72 -7.70
CA LEU A 12 13.93 -8.05 -7.77
C LEU A 12 13.34 -8.12 -6.36
N SER A 13 12.16 -7.52 -6.19
CA SER A 13 11.35 -7.60 -4.99
C SER A 13 9.93 -7.99 -5.40
N TRP A 14 9.42 -9.09 -4.87
CA TRP A 14 8.08 -9.60 -5.19
C TRP A 14 7.04 -8.94 -4.30
N GLN A 15 5.98 -8.43 -4.92
CA GLN A 15 4.85 -7.82 -4.24
C GLN A 15 3.63 -8.74 -4.36
N TYR A 16 3.52 -9.72 -3.46
CA TYR A 16 2.50 -10.77 -3.52
C TYR A 16 1.06 -10.24 -3.44
N ALA A 17 0.86 -9.09 -2.76
CA ALA A 17 -0.43 -8.42 -2.67
C ALA A 17 -1.01 -8.03 -4.05
N ASN A 18 -0.16 -7.82 -5.06
CA ASN A 18 -0.56 -7.46 -6.42
C ASN A 18 -0.69 -8.68 -7.35
N GLY A 19 -0.38 -9.88 -6.85
CA GLY A 19 -0.41 -11.10 -7.64
C GLY A 19 -1.81 -11.71 -7.73
N ASN A 20 -2.11 -12.29 -8.89
CA ASN A 20 -3.30 -13.11 -9.12
C ASN A 20 -2.92 -14.47 -9.73
N CYS A 21 -3.79 -15.45 -9.55
CA CYS A 21 -3.65 -16.80 -10.08
C CYS A 21 -5.01 -17.29 -10.58
N GLN A 22 -4.97 -18.24 -11.51
CA GLN A 22 -6.14 -18.98 -11.96
C GLN A 22 -6.03 -20.43 -11.51
N LEU A 23 -7.00 -20.91 -10.74
CA LEU A 23 -7.05 -22.26 -10.23
C LEU A 23 -8.12 -23.09 -10.92
N LYS A 24 -7.79 -24.31 -11.30
CA LYS A 24 -8.76 -25.33 -11.67
C LYS A 24 -9.22 -26.03 -10.39
N ALA A 25 -10.48 -25.84 -10.01
CA ALA A 25 -11.07 -26.44 -8.83
C ALA A 25 -12.04 -27.55 -9.25
N ALA A 26 -11.88 -28.74 -8.67
CA ALA A 26 -12.79 -29.86 -8.86
C ALA A 26 -13.83 -29.85 -7.74
N PHE A 27 -15.09 -29.57 -8.07
CA PHE A 27 -16.22 -29.70 -7.15
C PHE A 27 -17.10 -30.89 -7.55
N PRO A 28 -17.88 -31.47 -6.61
CA PRO A 28 -18.78 -32.59 -6.92
C PRO A 28 -19.76 -32.31 -8.06
N ARG A 29 -20.19 -31.05 -8.20
CA ARG A 29 -21.13 -30.60 -9.25
C ARG A 29 -20.45 -30.14 -10.55
N GLY A 30 -19.14 -30.39 -10.69
CA GLY A 30 -18.35 -30.10 -11.88
C GLY A 30 -17.19 -29.14 -11.64
N GLY A 31 -16.20 -29.22 -12.53
CA GLY A 31 -14.99 -28.39 -12.46
C GLY A 31 -15.26 -26.90 -12.72
N LYS A 32 -14.53 -26.03 -12.02
CA LYS A 32 -14.61 -24.57 -12.12
C LYS A 32 -13.21 -23.95 -12.25
N LEU A 33 -13.13 -22.78 -12.88
CA LEU A 33 -11.94 -21.93 -12.91
C LEU A 33 -12.12 -20.78 -11.94
N LEU A 34 -11.24 -20.65 -10.96
CA LEU A 34 -11.25 -19.60 -9.96
C LEU A 34 -10.14 -18.59 -10.25
N ASP A 35 -10.51 -17.34 -10.54
CA ASP A 35 -9.57 -16.23 -10.57
C ASP A 35 -9.47 -15.64 -9.15
N VAL A 36 -8.31 -15.79 -8.53
CA VAL A 36 -8.05 -15.51 -7.11
C VAL A 36 -6.75 -14.75 -6.92
N SER A 37 -6.57 -14.09 -5.77
CA SER A 37 -5.28 -13.53 -5.37
C SER A 37 -4.26 -14.62 -5.01
N VAL A 38 -2.98 -14.25 -4.94
CA VAL A 38 -1.93 -15.18 -4.45
C VAL A 38 -2.24 -15.65 -3.02
N PHE A 39 -2.69 -14.77 -2.13
CA PHE A 39 -3.02 -15.16 -0.75
C PHE A 39 -4.19 -16.15 -0.68
N GLN A 40 -5.25 -15.90 -1.45
CA GLN A 40 -6.36 -16.84 -1.59
C GLN A 40 -5.88 -18.18 -2.15
N THR A 41 -4.95 -18.16 -3.11
CA THR A 41 -4.36 -19.37 -3.68
C THR A 41 -3.61 -20.17 -2.62
N CYS A 42 -2.74 -19.54 -1.85
CA CYS A 42 -1.97 -20.22 -0.81
C CYS A 42 -2.88 -20.89 0.24
N VAL A 43 -4.02 -20.26 0.58
CA VAL A 43 -5.04 -20.83 1.47
C VAL A 43 -5.76 -22.01 0.81
N LEU A 44 -6.26 -21.86 -0.42
CA LEU A 44 -7.01 -22.91 -1.11
C LEU A 44 -6.17 -24.16 -1.36
N MET A 45 -4.88 -24.00 -1.65
CA MET A 45 -3.97 -25.13 -1.87
C MET A 45 -3.79 -26.02 -0.63
N GLN A 46 -4.01 -25.50 0.59
CA GLN A 46 -3.94 -26.31 1.82
C GLN A 46 -5.04 -27.37 1.88
N PHE A 47 -6.15 -27.15 1.17
CA PHE A 47 -7.29 -28.06 1.17
C PHE A 47 -7.15 -29.26 0.22
N ASN A 48 -6.04 -29.35 -0.52
CA ASN A 48 -5.73 -30.54 -1.29
C ASN A 48 -5.26 -31.70 -0.40
N ASP A 49 -4.61 -31.38 0.74
CA ASP A 49 -4.09 -32.37 1.68
C ASP A 49 -5.07 -32.63 2.84
N ASP A 50 -5.82 -31.61 3.26
CA ASP A 50 -6.75 -31.68 4.39
C ASP A 50 -8.12 -31.08 4.04
N THR A 51 -9.20 -31.82 4.31
CA THR A 51 -10.56 -31.35 3.99
C THR A 51 -11.11 -30.32 4.98
N ARG A 52 -10.52 -30.22 6.18
CA ARG A 52 -10.98 -29.37 7.28
C ARG A 52 -9.79 -28.83 8.08
N LEU A 53 -9.69 -27.51 8.21
CA LEU A 53 -8.56 -26.83 8.84
C LEU A 53 -9.02 -25.70 9.77
N THR A 54 -8.38 -25.55 10.92
CA THR A 54 -8.61 -24.42 11.83
C THR A 54 -7.87 -23.17 11.35
N PHE A 55 -8.32 -21.99 11.78
CA PHE A 55 -7.60 -20.74 11.53
C PHE A 55 -6.13 -20.82 11.99
N ALA A 56 -5.87 -21.36 13.19
CA ALA A 56 -4.52 -21.52 13.72
C ALA A 56 -3.63 -22.43 12.83
N ALA A 57 -4.19 -23.52 12.30
CA ALA A 57 -3.46 -24.40 11.38
C ALA A 57 -3.13 -23.69 10.06
N LEU A 58 -4.10 -22.97 9.49
CA LEU A 58 -3.90 -22.17 8.28
C LEU A 58 -2.87 -21.07 8.50
N PHE A 59 -2.90 -20.40 9.64
CA PHE A 59 -1.93 -19.37 10.01
C PHE A 59 -0.50 -19.93 10.02
N LYS A 60 -0.30 -21.09 10.64
CA LYS A 60 1.01 -21.76 10.70
C LYS A 60 1.50 -22.22 9.32
N ARG A 61 0.61 -22.68 8.44
CA ARG A 61 0.97 -23.24 7.13
C ARG A 61 1.20 -22.18 6.06
N VAL A 62 0.35 -21.15 6.02
CA VAL A 62 0.35 -20.15 4.95
C VAL A 62 1.31 -19.00 5.26
N GLY A 63 1.60 -18.74 6.55
CA GLY A 63 2.58 -17.73 6.96
C GLY A 63 2.17 -16.27 6.69
N LEU A 64 0.87 -16.02 6.47
CA LEU A 64 0.33 -14.66 6.34
C LEU A 64 0.15 -14.03 7.72
N GLU A 65 0.22 -12.70 7.79
CA GLU A 65 -0.17 -11.97 8.98
C GLU A 65 -1.64 -12.24 9.34
N LYS A 66 -1.96 -12.22 10.64
CA LYS A 66 -3.32 -12.58 11.12
C LYS A 66 -4.41 -11.74 10.45
N VAL A 67 -4.18 -10.44 10.28
CA VAL A 67 -5.15 -9.52 9.69
C VAL A 67 -5.39 -9.88 8.22
N GLU A 68 -4.33 -10.18 7.47
CA GLU A 68 -4.40 -10.57 6.07
C GLU A 68 -5.08 -11.93 5.89
N LEU A 69 -4.78 -12.89 6.76
CA LEU A 69 -5.40 -14.21 6.73
C LEU A 69 -6.90 -14.14 7.04
N LYS A 70 -7.30 -13.40 8.08
CA LYS A 70 -8.74 -13.18 8.40
C LYS A 70 -9.48 -12.60 7.21
N ARG A 71 -8.90 -11.60 6.54
CA ARG A 71 -9.45 -10.98 5.33
C ARG A 71 -9.57 -11.94 4.16
N THR A 72 -8.52 -12.72 3.92
CA THR A 72 -8.48 -13.74 2.87
C THR A 72 -9.58 -14.78 3.10
N LEU A 73 -9.69 -15.32 4.31
CA LEU A 73 -10.71 -16.29 4.66
C LEU A 73 -12.13 -15.71 4.61
N LEU A 74 -12.30 -14.45 5.01
CA LEU A 74 -13.57 -13.74 4.90
C LEU A 74 -14.05 -13.68 3.44
N SER A 75 -13.13 -13.43 2.48
CA SER A 75 -13.47 -13.41 1.06
C SER A 75 -13.88 -14.77 0.50
N LEU A 76 -13.29 -15.86 1.02
CA LEU A 76 -13.50 -17.23 0.55
C LEU A 76 -14.72 -17.91 1.19
N ALA A 77 -15.04 -17.59 2.45
CA ALA A 77 -16.10 -18.24 3.23
C ALA A 77 -17.34 -17.37 3.47
N CYS A 78 -17.15 -16.07 3.65
CA CYS A 78 -18.21 -15.13 4.04
C CYS A 78 -18.56 -14.12 2.93
N GLY A 79 -18.03 -14.30 1.73
CA GLY A 79 -18.25 -13.43 0.58
C GLY A 79 -19.69 -13.43 0.05
N LYS A 80 -19.88 -12.92 -1.17
CA LYS A 80 -21.21 -12.91 -1.82
C LYS A 80 -21.72 -14.34 -2.03
N PRO A 81 -23.04 -14.60 -1.92
CA PRO A 81 -23.61 -15.88 -2.33
C PRO A 81 -23.16 -16.26 -3.74
N GLY A 82 -22.73 -17.51 -3.93
CA GLY A 82 -22.18 -18.01 -5.20
C GLY A 82 -20.65 -17.83 -5.38
N THR A 83 -19.96 -17.11 -4.48
CA THR A 83 -18.47 -17.04 -4.48
C THR A 83 -17.82 -17.70 -3.26
N ARG A 84 -18.63 -18.33 -2.39
CA ARG A 84 -18.19 -18.98 -1.15
C ARG A 84 -17.71 -20.39 -1.43
N VAL A 85 -16.41 -20.53 -1.67
CA VAL A 85 -15.76 -21.81 -1.96
C VAL A 85 -15.37 -22.57 -0.69
N LEU A 86 -15.32 -21.89 0.45
CA LEU A 86 -15.15 -22.49 1.77
C LEU A 86 -16.42 -22.34 2.61
N VAL A 87 -16.62 -23.25 3.55
CA VAL A 87 -17.62 -23.18 4.62
C VAL A 87 -16.90 -22.89 5.93
N LYS A 88 -17.49 -22.02 6.75
CA LYS A 88 -16.97 -21.63 8.07
C LYS A 88 -17.86 -22.16 9.18
N GLU A 89 -17.24 -22.71 10.21
CA GLU A 89 -17.88 -23.15 11.46
C GLU A 89 -17.21 -22.48 12.66
N PRO A 90 -17.96 -21.75 13.51
CA PRO A 90 -19.39 -21.43 13.41
C PRO A 90 -19.70 -20.47 12.25
N LYS A 91 -20.94 -20.52 11.72
CA LYS A 91 -21.39 -19.61 10.67
C LYS A 91 -21.48 -18.18 11.23
N GLY A 92 -20.98 -17.20 10.48
CA GLY A 92 -20.99 -15.80 10.90
C GLY A 92 -20.42 -14.85 9.85
N ALA A 93 -20.57 -13.55 10.09
CA ALA A 93 -20.09 -12.50 9.19
C ALA A 93 -18.62 -12.12 9.42
N SER A 94 -17.97 -12.64 10.46
CA SER A 94 -16.58 -12.39 10.83
C SER A 94 -15.79 -13.70 10.94
N VAL A 95 -14.46 -13.60 10.86
CA VAL A 95 -13.52 -14.72 11.06
C VAL A 95 -12.83 -14.58 12.41
N GLY A 96 -13.08 -15.55 13.29
CA GLY A 96 -12.42 -15.75 14.58
C GLY A 96 -11.18 -16.65 14.48
N GLU A 97 -10.36 -16.68 15.53
CA GLU A 97 -9.13 -17.49 15.58
C GLU A 97 -9.38 -18.96 15.93
N GLU A 98 -10.57 -19.27 16.46
CA GLU A 98 -11.05 -20.63 16.74
C GLU A 98 -11.93 -21.20 15.61
N ASP A 99 -12.13 -20.43 14.54
CA ASP A 99 -12.99 -20.85 13.44
C ASP A 99 -12.35 -22.00 12.65
N VAL A 100 -13.22 -22.87 12.14
CA VAL A 100 -12.86 -24.00 11.30
C VAL A 100 -13.40 -23.79 9.90
N PHE A 101 -12.58 -24.15 8.91
CA PHE A 101 -12.87 -24.00 7.49
C PHE A 101 -12.82 -25.35 6.80
N SER A 102 -13.75 -25.58 5.87
CA SER A 102 -13.79 -26.75 5.01
C SER A 102 -14.18 -26.36 3.58
N VAL A 103 -13.90 -27.24 2.61
CA VAL A 103 -14.33 -27.01 1.23
C VAL A 103 -15.85 -27.09 1.12
N ASN A 104 -16.46 -26.17 0.37
CA ASN A 104 -17.89 -26.20 0.12
C ASN A 104 -18.23 -27.23 -0.96
N GLU A 105 -18.58 -28.45 -0.55
CA GLU A 105 -18.98 -29.52 -1.47
C GLU A 105 -20.30 -29.22 -2.19
N GLU A 106 -21.17 -28.40 -1.59
CA GLU A 106 -22.43 -27.94 -2.16
C GLU A 106 -22.27 -26.69 -3.03
N PHE A 107 -21.04 -26.34 -3.43
CA PHE A 107 -20.79 -25.13 -4.20
C PHE A 107 -21.54 -25.15 -5.55
N VAL A 108 -22.37 -24.12 -5.75
CA VAL A 108 -23.11 -23.90 -7.00
C VAL A 108 -22.83 -22.50 -7.51
N ASN A 109 -22.40 -22.44 -8.78
CA ASN A 109 -22.37 -21.21 -9.54
C ASN A 109 -22.66 -21.55 -11.02
N LYS A 110 -23.49 -20.72 -11.67
CA LYS A 110 -23.84 -20.89 -13.09
C LYS A 110 -22.63 -20.68 -14.01
N LEU A 111 -21.67 -19.86 -13.60
CA LEU A 111 -20.47 -19.57 -14.37
C LEU A 111 -19.45 -20.69 -14.23
N THR A 112 -18.72 -20.97 -15.31
CA THR A 112 -17.57 -21.89 -15.33
C THR A 112 -16.30 -21.22 -14.81
N ARG A 113 -16.15 -19.92 -15.09
CA ARG A 113 -15.07 -19.06 -14.61
C ARG A 113 -15.61 -18.05 -13.61
N ILE A 114 -15.01 -18.01 -12.42
CA ILE A 114 -15.52 -17.27 -11.27
C ILE A 114 -14.39 -16.41 -10.71
N LYS A 115 -14.61 -15.11 -10.63
CA LYS A 115 -13.67 -14.19 -10.00
C LYS A 115 -14.04 -14.00 -8.53
N ILE A 116 -13.15 -14.41 -7.64
CA ILE A 116 -13.30 -14.16 -6.20
C ILE A 116 -12.46 -12.94 -5.86
N ASN A 117 -13.12 -11.79 -5.77
CA ASN A 117 -12.41 -10.55 -5.45
C ASN A 117 -11.85 -10.63 -4.03
N ALA A 118 -10.56 -10.32 -3.87
CA ALA A 118 -9.99 -10.07 -2.56
C ALA A 118 -10.75 -8.91 -1.91
N ILE A 119 -11.06 -9.06 -0.62
CA ILE A 119 -11.60 -7.94 0.15
C ILE A 119 -10.46 -6.96 0.32
N GLN A 120 -10.57 -5.79 -0.30
CA GLN A 120 -9.61 -4.72 -0.06
C GLN A 120 -9.82 -4.21 1.36
N MET A 121 -8.73 -3.98 2.08
CA MET A 121 -8.80 -3.07 3.22
C MET A 121 -9.35 -1.75 2.67
N LYS A 122 -10.46 -1.27 3.25
CA LYS A 122 -10.62 0.17 3.32
C LYS A 122 -9.40 0.63 4.10
N GLU A 123 -8.56 1.47 3.51
CA GLU A 123 -7.42 2.07 4.22
C GLU A 123 -7.92 2.49 5.60
N THR A 124 -7.28 1.95 6.62
CA THR A 124 -7.61 2.37 7.98
C THR A 124 -7.28 3.86 8.11
N SER A 125 -7.93 4.57 9.03
CA SER A 125 -7.59 5.97 9.31
C SER A 125 -6.09 6.16 9.54
N ASP A 126 -5.43 5.15 10.10
CA ASP A 126 -4.01 5.16 10.43
C ASP A 126 -3.13 4.95 9.19
N GLU A 127 -3.46 4.01 8.30
CA GLU A 127 -2.76 3.84 7.01
C GLU A 127 -2.89 5.07 6.10
N ASN A 128 -4.08 5.69 6.11
CA ASN A 128 -4.34 6.94 5.40
C ASN A 128 -3.50 8.09 5.97
N ARG A 129 -3.39 8.17 7.31
CA ARG A 129 -2.57 9.17 7.99
C ARG A 129 -1.10 8.98 7.65
N ASP A 130 -0.57 7.76 7.75
CA ASP A 130 0.84 7.46 7.48
C ASP A 130 1.21 7.76 6.03
N THR A 131 0.31 7.44 5.09
CA THR A 131 0.50 7.75 3.67
C THR A 131 0.49 9.27 3.44
N THR A 132 -0.45 9.97 4.07
CA THR A 132 -0.53 11.44 3.99
C THR A 132 0.69 12.11 4.60
N GLU A 133 1.21 11.56 5.70
CA GLU A 133 2.40 12.06 6.38
C GLU A 133 3.66 11.88 5.53
N LYS A 134 3.84 10.71 4.89
CA LYS A 134 4.94 10.50 3.94
C LYS A 134 4.87 11.47 2.77
N VAL A 135 3.68 11.71 2.21
CA VAL A 135 3.49 12.72 1.16
C VAL A 135 3.85 14.12 1.65
N PHE A 136 3.54 14.46 2.91
CA PHE A 136 3.92 15.74 3.49
C PHE A 136 5.44 15.87 3.66
N GLN A 137 6.12 14.83 4.13
CA GLN A 137 7.59 14.79 4.24
C GLN A 137 8.25 14.95 2.87
N ASP A 138 7.79 14.25 1.84
CA ASP A 138 8.30 14.39 0.47
C ASP A 138 8.13 15.81 -0.08
N ARG A 139 7.00 16.46 0.24
CA ARG A 139 6.77 17.86 -0.14
C ARG A 139 7.74 18.82 0.53
N GLN A 140 8.16 18.56 1.77
CA GLN A 140 9.17 19.39 2.45
C GLN A 140 10.50 19.36 1.69
N PHE A 141 10.95 18.19 1.25
CA PHE A 141 12.17 18.08 0.45
C PHE A 141 12.05 18.79 -0.91
N GLN A 142 10.87 18.78 -1.52
CA GLN A 142 10.63 19.54 -2.75
C GLN A 142 10.67 21.06 -2.52
N ILE A 143 10.12 21.54 -1.40
CA ILE A 143 10.21 22.96 -1.00
C ILE A 143 11.66 23.35 -0.81
N ASP A 144 12.43 22.59 -0.03
CA ASP A 144 13.85 22.87 0.22
C ASP A 144 14.65 22.96 -1.10
N ALA A 145 14.45 21.97 -1.99
CA ALA A 145 15.12 21.94 -3.27
C ALA A 145 14.73 23.14 -4.16
N ALA A 146 13.47 23.58 -4.11
CA ALA A 146 13.01 24.76 -4.83
C ALA A 146 13.62 26.05 -4.28
N VAL A 147 13.64 26.22 -2.95
CA VAL A 147 14.26 27.37 -2.28
C VAL A 147 15.74 27.46 -2.64
N VAL A 148 16.49 26.37 -2.49
CA VAL A 148 17.93 26.33 -2.82
C VAL A 148 18.16 26.64 -4.31
N ARG A 149 17.32 26.13 -5.22
CA ARG A 149 17.45 26.39 -6.66
C ARG A 149 17.22 27.87 -7.01
N ILE A 150 16.19 28.48 -6.45
CA ILE A 150 15.89 29.91 -6.66
C ILE A 150 17.04 30.76 -6.09
N MET A 151 17.43 30.50 -4.84
CA MET A 151 18.45 31.28 -4.14
C MET A 151 19.84 31.12 -4.75
N LYS A 152 20.20 29.93 -5.23
CA LYS A 152 21.47 29.69 -5.94
C LYS A 152 21.60 30.52 -7.21
N THR A 153 20.48 30.79 -7.88
CA THR A 153 20.40 31.58 -9.13
C THR A 153 20.39 33.08 -8.85
N ARG A 154 19.54 33.53 -7.91
CA ARG A 154 19.36 34.95 -7.57
C ARG A 154 20.49 35.50 -6.70
N LYS A 155 21.19 34.66 -5.93
CA LYS A 155 22.16 34.97 -4.87
C LYS A 155 21.59 35.77 -3.69
N THR A 156 20.75 36.76 -3.96
CA THR A 156 20.06 37.60 -2.98
C THR A 156 18.61 37.79 -3.40
N CYS A 157 17.66 37.64 -2.48
CA CYS A 157 16.23 37.76 -2.78
C CYS A 157 15.46 38.26 -1.55
N THR A 158 14.44 39.09 -1.76
CA THR A 158 13.54 39.48 -0.66
C THR A 158 12.58 38.34 -0.31
N HIS A 159 12.07 38.31 0.92
CA HIS A 159 11.10 37.32 1.36
C HIS A 159 9.87 37.27 0.45
N ALA A 160 9.31 38.43 0.09
CA ALA A 160 8.15 38.51 -0.80
C ALA A 160 8.42 37.91 -2.20
N GLN A 161 9.60 38.21 -2.78
CA GLN A 161 10.00 37.66 -4.08
C GLN A 161 10.22 36.16 -4.03
N LEU A 162 10.90 35.67 -2.99
CA LEU A 162 11.15 34.23 -2.81
C LEU A 162 9.83 33.47 -2.66
N ILE A 163 8.91 33.97 -1.84
CA ILE A 163 7.59 33.37 -1.67
C ILE A 163 6.82 33.37 -3.01
N ALA A 164 6.78 34.49 -3.74
CA ALA A 164 6.11 34.56 -5.03
C ALA A 164 6.66 33.54 -6.05
N GLU A 165 7.98 33.39 -6.14
CA GLU A 165 8.61 32.39 -7.02
C GLU A 165 8.31 30.95 -6.56
N LEU A 166 8.31 30.68 -5.25
CA LEU A 166 7.95 29.36 -4.72
C LEU A 166 6.52 28.96 -5.09
N PHE A 167 5.56 29.89 -5.00
CA PHE A 167 4.18 29.65 -5.42
C PHE A 167 4.04 29.35 -6.93
N GLN A 168 4.96 29.85 -7.77
CA GLN A 168 4.97 29.53 -9.20
C GLN A 168 5.56 28.15 -9.50
N VAL A 169 6.62 27.77 -8.78
CA VAL A 169 7.37 26.53 -8.99
C VAL A 169 6.66 25.32 -8.38
N LEU A 170 6.12 25.45 -7.17
CA LEU A 170 5.50 24.35 -6.43
C LEU A 170 4.08 24.08 -6.93
N LYS A 171 3.85 22.92 -7.54
CA LYS A 171 2.56 22.52 -8.14
C LYS A 171 1.61 21.79 -7.18
N PHE A 172 1.79 21.96 -5.87
CA PHE A 172 0.94 21.35 -4.85
C PHE A 172 0.51 22.40 -3.80
N PRO A 173 -0.63 22.20 -3.12
CA PRO A 173 -1.07 23.10 -2.06
C PRO A 173 -0.05 23.17 -0.91
N HIS A 174 0.34 24.38 -0.54
CA HIS A 174 1.25 24.67 0.56
C HIS A 174 0.81 25.94 1.29
N ARG A 175 1.03 26.00 2.61
CA ARG A 175 0.70 27.20 3.40
C ARG A 175 1.94 28.09 3.50
N PRO A 176 1.79 29.43 3.53
CA PRO A 176 2.92 30.34 3.75
C PRO A 176 3.73 30.04 5.03
N ALA A 177 3.06 29.53 6.07
CA ALA A 177 3.71 29.12 7.32
C ALA A 177 4.71 27.96 7.10
N ASP A 178 4.35 26.99 6.27
CA ASP A 178 5.20 25.83 5.97
C ASP A 178 6.44 26.28 5.19
N LEU A 179 6.26 27.16 4.19
CA LEU A 179 7.39 27.74 3.43
C LEU A 179 8.35 28.50 4.35
N LYS A 180 7.82 29.31 5.27
CA LYS A 180 8.63 30.05 6.23
C LYS A 180 9.44 29.09 7.12
N GLN A 181 8.80 28.05 7.66
CA GLN A 181 9.49 27.05 8.48
C GLN A 181 10.63 26.36 7.70
N ARG A 182 10.42 26.04 6.42
CA ARG A 182 11.48 25.47 5.57
C ARG A 182 12.63 26.43 5.32
N ILE A 183 12.34 27.72 5.09
CA ILE A 183 13.37 28.74 4.91
C ILE A 183 14.21 28.88 6.19
N GLU A 184 13.59 28.89 7.38
CA GLU A 184 14.34 28.91 8.64
C GLU A 184 15.22 27.67 8.82
N SER A 185 14.71 26.47 8.51
CA SER A 185 15.50 25.24 8.56
C SER A 185 16.71 25.27 7.61
N LEU A 186 16.58 25.94 6.45
CA LEU A 186 17.69 26.15 5.52
C LEU A 186 18.70 27.20 6.00
N ILE A 187 18.28 28.15 6.84
CA ILE A 187 19.19 29.08 7.52
C ILE A 187 19.97 28.36 8.61
N GLU A 188 19.30 27.54 9.44
CA GLU A 188 19.94 26.73 10.48
C GLU A 188 20.97 25.73 9.93
N ARG A 189 20.80 25.31 8.67
CA ARG A 189 21.70 24.40 7.94
C ARG A 189 22.73 25.13 7.07
N ASP A 190 22.89 26.45 7.24
CA ASP A 190 23.85 27.30 6.54
C ASP A 190 23.72 27.32 5.00
N TYR A 191 22.54 27.00 4.44
CA TYR A 191 22.28 27.17 3.00
C TYR A 191 21.93 28.62 2.65
N LEU A 192 21.32 29.32 3.61
CA LEU A 192 20.88 30.71 3.50
C LEU A 192 21.32 31.47 4.75
N ARG A 193 21.48 32.78 4.62
CA ARG A 193 21.55 33.70 5.75
C ARG A 193 20.63 34.89 5.52
N ARG A 194 20.25 35.57 6.58
CA ARG A 194 19.61 36.88 6.46
C ARG A 194 20.68 37.94 6.23
N ASP A 195 20.33 38.97 5.49
CA ASP A 195 21.19 40.14 5.35
C ASP A 195 21.36 40.85 6.71
N ALA A 196 22.52 41.46 6.92
CA ALA A 196 22.87 42.10 8.20
C ALA A 196 22.03 43.35 8.47
N ASP A 197 21.68 44.09 7.41
CA ASP A 197 20.96 45.36 7.52
C ASP A 197 19.44 45.16 7.35
N ASN A 198 19.02 44.10 6.65
CA ASN A 198 17.60 43.83 6.40
C ASN A 198 17.21 42.35 6.55
N SER A 199 16.50 42.04 7.64
CA SER A 199 15.97 40.70 7.92
C SER A 199 14.97 40.15 6.89
N GLN A 200 14.44 40.98 6.00
CA GLN A 200 13.55 40.58 4.89
C GLN A 200 14.31 40.15 3.63
N VAL A 201 15.65 40.25 3.63
CA VAL A 201 16.50 39.84 2.52
C VAL A 201 17.25 38.58 2.91
N TYR A 202 17.20 37.58 2.03
CA TYR A 202 17.96 36.35 2.15
C TYR A 202 19.15 36.37 1.19
N VAL A 203 20.27 35.80 1.64
CA VAL A 203 21.52 35.66 0.89
C VAL A 203 21.89 34.17 0.86
N TYR A 204 22.23 33.67 -0.32
CA TYR A 204 22.70 32.29 -0.50
C TYR A 204 24.16 32.15 -0.07
N VAL A 205 24.48 31.13 0.74
CA VAL A 205 25.80 30.97 1.38
C VAL A 205 26.52 29.65 1.06
N ALA A 206 25.84 28.71 0.39
CA ALA A 206 26.40 27.40 0.00
C ALA A 206 26.95 27.34 -1.44
#